data_AF-A0AAF0RPM9-F1
#
_entry.id   AF-A0AAF0RPM9-F1
#
_cell.length_a   1.000
_cell.length_b   1.000
_cell.length_c   1.000
_cell.angle_alpha   90.00
_cell.angle_beta   90.00
_cell.angle_gamma   90.00
#
_symmetry.space_group_name_H-M   'P 1'
#
loop_
_entity.id
_entity.type
_entity.pdbx_description
1 polymer ?
#
loop_
_entity_poly.entity_id
_entity_poly.type
_entity_poly.pdbx_seq_one_letter_code
_entity_poly.pdbx_strand_id
1 'polypeptide(L)' 'MATYEVQAVREAGAWQVFIDGFMVTEVSRWPSVGFVARELLAMDRDDDLRIRVVGRNQYVA' A
#
# COMPACT_ATOMS: atom_id res chain seq x y z
N MET A 1 18.21 -7.36 1.07
CA MET A 1 17.33 -6.56 1.93
C MET A 1 16.94 -5.31 1.17
N ALA A 2 15.78 -5.38 0.54
CA ALA A 2 15.13 -4.24 -0.10
C ALA A 2 14.16 -3.58 0.89
N THR A 3 13.89 -2.30 0.70
CA THR A 3 12.82 -1.60 1.40
C THR A 3 11.80 -1.16 0.36
N TYR A 4 10.56 -1.58 0.54
CA TYR A 4 9.45 -1.19 -0.31
C TYR A 4 8.60 -0.13 0.39
N GLU A 5 8.22 0.90 -0.36
CA GLU A 5 7.29 1.92 0.11
C GLU A 5 5.94 1.75 -0.58
N VAL A 6 4.89 1.71 0.24
CA VAL A 6 3.50 1.59 -0.21
C VAL A 6 2.71 2.74 0.35
N GLN A 7 1.88 3.36 -0.48
CA GLN A 7 0.96 4.39 -0.04
C GLN A 7 -0.43 3.80 0.18
N ALA A 8 -1.07 4.21 1.27
CA ALA A 8 -2.44 3.82 1.59
C ALA A 8 -3.30 5.08 1.77
N VAL A 9 -4.36 5.18 0.97
CA VAL A 9 -5.32 6.30 1.04
C VAL A 9 -6.64 5.77 1.57
N ARG A 10 -7.26 6.47 2.52
CA ARG A 10 -8.61 6.13 3.00
C ARG A 10 -9.64 6.92 2.22
N GLU A 11 -10.40 6.25 1.37
CA GLU A 11 -11.46 6.86 0.56
C GLU A 11 -12.74 6.04 0.63
N ALA A 12 -13.90 6.71 0.73
CA ALA A 12 -15.23 6.09 0.71
C ALA A 12 -15.44 4.86 1.64
N GLY A 13 -14.68 4.75 2.75
CA GLY A 13 -14.77 3.62 3.67
C GLY A 13 -13.88 2.42 3.33
N ALA A 14 -12.97 2.56 2.36
CA ALA A 14 -11.98 1.57 1.99
C ALA A 14 -10.57 2.15 1.95
N TRP A 15 -9.57 1.27 2.01
CA TRP A 15 -8.16 1.58 1.89
C TRP A 15 -7.69 1.25 0.48
N GLN A 16 -7.36 2.28 -0.27
CA GLN A 16 -6.75 2.18 -1.58
C GLN A 16 -5.25 2.02 -1.41
N VAL A 17 -4.67 1.00 -2.05
CA VAL A 17 -3.25 0.67 -1.94
C VAL A 17 -2.55 1.08 -3.23
N PHE A 18 -1.46 1.83 -3.09
CA PHE A 18 -0.66 2.34 -4.19
C PHE A 18 0.78 1.89 -4.08
N ILE A 19 1.32 1.41 -5.19
CA ILE A 19 2.70 0.97 -5.34
C ILE A 19 3.26 1.70 -6.56
N ASP A 20 4.42 2.34 -6.41
CA ASP A 20 5.06 3.13 -7.48
C ASP A 20 4.12 4.17 -8.13
N GLY A 21 3.17 4.70 -7.35
CA GLY A 21 2.18 5.68 -7.79
C GLY A 21 0.92 5.12 -8.45
N PHE A 22 0.84 3.81 -8.67
CA PHE A 22 -0.31 3.14 -9.30
C PHE A 22 -1.24 2.51 -8.26
N MET A 23 -2.54 2.66 -8.44
CA MET A 23 -3.53 1.95 -7.63
C MET A 23 -3.48 0.47 -7.99
N VAL A 24 -3.10 -0.38 -7.04
CA VAL A 24 -3.00 -1.83 -7.27
C VAL A 24 -4.22 -2.58 -6.75
N THR A 25 -4.84 -2.09 -5.68
CA THR A 25 -6.02 -2.73 -5.08
C THR A 25 -6.76 -1.80 -4.12
N GLU A 26 -7.92 -2.25 -3.64
CA GLU A 26 -8.68 -1.65 -2.56
C GLU A 26 -9.08 -2.72 -1.52
N VAL A 27 -8.90 -2.41 -0.24
CA VAL A 27 -9.24 -3.31 0.88
C VAL A 27 -10.07 -2.59 1.93
N SER A 28 -11.05 -3.28 2.53
CA SER A 28 -11.93 -2.65 3.52
C SER A 28 -11.26 -2.42 4.88
N ARG A 29 -10.31 -3.27 5.27
CA ARG A 29 -9.69 -3.31 6.60
C ARG A 29 -8.24 -2.86 6.58
N TRP A 30 -7.83 -2.07 7.57
CA TRP A 30 -6.46 -1.57 7.70
C TRP A 30 -5.40 -2.69 7.73
N PRO A 31 -5.55 -3.78 8.52
CA PRO A 31 -4.57 -4.87 8.52
C PRO A 31 -4.35 -5.53 7.16
N SER A 32 -5.34 -5.47 6.26
CA SER A 32 -5.24 -6.07 4.92
C SER A 32 -4.30 -5.30 4.00
N VAL A 33 -4.03 -4.01 4.26
CA VAL A 33 -3.11 -3.18 3.45
C VAL A 33 -1.71 -3.80 3.44
N GLY A 34 -1.16 -4.09 4.62
CA GLY A 34 0.17 -4.67 4.75
C GLY A 34 0.28 -6.10 4.23
N PHE A 35 -0.79 -6.89 4.38
CA PHE A 35 -0.85 -8.24 3.83
C PHE A 35 -0.79 -8.21 2.29
N VAL A 36 -1.66 -7.44 1.65
CA VAL A 36 -1.71 -7.39 0.18
C VAL A 36 -0.47 -6.72 -0.40
N ALA A 37 0.07 -5.69 0.26
CA ALA A 37 1.33 -5.08 -0.14
C ALA A 37 2.48 -6.11 -0.22
N ARG A 38 2.62 -6.97 0.79
CA ARG A 38 3.66 -8.02 0.80
C ARG A 38 3.47 -9.04 -0.31
N GLU A 39 2.23 -9.49 -0.51
CA GLU A 39 1.88 -10.46 -1.55
C GLU A 39 2.16 -9.90 -2.96
N LEU A 40 1.78 -8.64 -3.22
CA LEU A 40 1.96 -8.01 -4.53
C LEU A 40 3.41 -7.65 -4.86
N LEU A 41 4.19 -7.31 -3.83
CA LEU A 41 5.62 -6.98 -3.97
C LEU A 41 6.51 -8.22 -4.01
N ALA A 42 5.94 -9.42 -3.87
CA ALA A 42 6.68 -10.69 -3.79
C ALA A 42 7.87 -10.62 -2.81
N MET A 43 7.63 -9.99 -1.65
CA MET A 43 8.69 -9.68 -0.69
C MET A 43 9.31 -10.95 -0.11
N ASP A 44 10.64 -10.97 -0.02
CA ASP A 44 11.34 -11.98 0.75
C ASP A 44 11.19 -11.72 2.26
N ARG A 45 11.47 -12.75 3.07
CA ARG A 45 11.33 -12.68 4.54
C ARG A 45 12.16 -11.56 5.17
N ASP A 46 13.29 -11.23 4.54
CA ASP A 46 14.23 -10.23 5.04
C ASP A 46 13.96 -8.83 4.49
N ASP A 47 12.93 -8.65 3.65
CA ASP A 47 12.60 -7.34 3.10
C ASP A 47 11.71 -6.52 4.04
N ASP A 48 11.92 -5.21 4.02
CA ASP A 48 11.18 -4.26 4.84
C ASP A 48 10.03 -3.63 4.06
N LEU A 49 8.87 -3.53 4.70
CA LEU A 49 7.69 -2.82 4.18
C LEU A 49 7.44 -1.54 4.98
N ARG A 50 7.43 -0.40 4.31
CA ARG A 50 6.99 0.88 4.86
C ARG A 50 5.66 1.27 4.24
N ILE A 51 4.62 1.41 5.06
CA ILE A 51 3.31 1.86 4.62
C ILE A 51 3.14 3.31 5.05
N ARG A 52 2.99 4.21 4.08
CA ARG A 52 2.67 5.61 4.31
C ARG A 52 1.18 5.84 4.13
N VAL A 53 0.50 6.21 5.21
CA VAL A 53 -0.88 6.65 5.12
C VAL A 53 -0.91 8.10 4.61
N VAL A 54 -1.64 8.34 3.54
CA VAL A 54 -1.80 9.66 2.93
C VAL A 54 -3.29 10.04 2.89
N GLY A 55 -3.62 11.28 3.25
CA GLY A 55 -5.02 11.75 3.31
C GLY A 55 -5.64 12.03 1.93
N ARG A 56 -4.80 12.16 0.89
CA ARG A 56 -5.20 12.27 -0.51
C ARG A 56 -4.05 11.70 -1.35
N ASN A 57 -4.37 10.97 -2.40
CA ASN A 57 -3.31 10.46 -3.28
C ASN A 57 -2.63 11.64 -3.99
N GLN A 58 -1.30 11.75 -3.84
CA GLN A 58 -0.47 12.78 -4.48
C GLN A 58 -0.19 12.49 -5.97
N TYR A 59 -0.51 11.29 -6.46
CA TYR A 59 -0.30 10.86 -7.85
C TYR A 59 -1.54 10.99 -8.73
N VAL A 60 -2.72 11.21 -8.13
CA VAL A 60 -3.96 11.49 -8.86
C VAL A 60 -4.15 13.00 -8.85
N ALA A 61 -3.64 13.64 -9.91
CA ALA A 61 -3.80 15.08 -10.18
C ALA A 61 -5.21 15.37 -10.70
#